data_AF-A0A7C3DWD4-F1
#
_entry.id   AF-A0A7C3DWD4-F1
#
_cell.length_a   1.000
_cell.length_b   1.000
_cell.length_c   1.000
_cell.angle_alpha   90.00
_cell.angle_beta   90.00
_cell.angle_gamma   90.00
#
_symmetry.space_group_name_H-M   'P 1'
#
loop_
_entity.id
_entity.type
_entity.pdbx_description
1 polymer ?
#
loop_
_entity_poly.entity_id
_entity_poly.type
_entity_poly.pdbx_seq_one_letter_code
_entity_poly.pdbx_strand_id
1 'polypeptide(L)'
;MKRIEFDCRVRAGLLAAGLAAAFIFPSPTFAQAAEERDEITSGARVRVATSDERPRSVGEVVNVFNNSELKAGRRAEVVVTVFGNAQVEGDVDDVCVTVFGDAQVRGRVAAECVAVFGNLDLDGEVGGDLVVVMGDAQLGPNTVVHGETIVIGGKLNLAPGATLHGQKIQMAGFLPAVGDWFRYGLLLGRPLPPGVGWVWFVVALHFLLYLLVAALLPRPVEVCEQTLDKQALPAFGIGLLGLILSAPLSFVLLASGVGLLVLPLVILAGMAALVIGKAAMFQWIGRSICRRFHADGTCPPLLGFVAGFVVVTLLYMVPLFGFVVYGLSIPLAFGVSLLAVIEVIRANRAAKVPPPAPAITPPPVAGGPAGGPAPAADTALAFSMPAPGGTALTPETGGMLAPATDGGSTAELAVLPRAGFWIRTGAMFLDLVLLAWLFAAFPGPLLGPGFVLILIAYHTAMWAWKGTTLGGIVCGLKVVRMDGRPLDWSVALVRSLAAIFSALPLFVGFFWAGWSADRQSWHDKIAGTIIVKVPKGMSLV
;
A
#
# COMPACT_ATOMS: atom_id res chain seq x y z
N MET A 1 -27.95 -24.56 38.45
CA MET A 1 -28.83 -23.96 37.40
C MET A 1 -28.54 -22.50 37.06
N LYS A 2 -28.10 -21.61 37.97
CA LYS A 2 -27.87 -20.18 37.66
C LYS A 2 -26.67 -19.81 36.75
N ARG A 3 -25.93 -20.77 36.17
CA ARG A 3 -24.69 -20.51 35.39
C ARG A 3 -24.86 -20.77 33.87
N ILE A 4 -26.06 -21.16 33.42
CA ILE A 4 -26.32 -21.49 32.01
C ILE A 4 -27.18 -20.41 31.33
N GLU A 5 -28.10 -19.76 32.05
CA GLU A 5 -28.88 -18.63 31.52
C GLU A 5 -28.02 -17.40 31.19
N PHE A 6 -26.92 -17.20 31.92
CA PHE A 6 -25.97 -16.09 31.73
C PHE A 6 -25.23 -16.15 30.37
N ASP A 7 -25.03 -17.34 29.80
CA ASP A 7 -24.35 -17.52 28.49
C ASP A 7 -25.30 -17.23 27.31
N CYS A 8 -26.63 -17.32 27.53
CA CYS A 8 -27.60 -17.18 26.44
C CYS A 8 -27.97 -15.71 26.14
N ARG A 9 -28.15 -14.88 27.18
CA ARG A 9 -28.51 -13.45 27.01
C ARG A 9 -27.35 -12.60 26.48
N VAL A 10 -26.14 -12.83 27.00
CA VAL A 10 -24.91 -12.15 26.51
C VAL A 10 -24.65 -12.46 25.03
N ARG A 11 -24.99 -13.68 24.56
CA ARG A 11 -24.93 -14.03 23.13
C ARG A 11 -25.97 -13.32 22.28
N ALA A 12 -27.19 -13.09 22.79
CA ALA A 12 -28.22 -12.35 22.06
C ALA A 12 -27.81 -10.89 21.84
N GLY A 13 -27.34 -10.20 22.89
CA GLY A 13 -26.80 -8.84 22.77
C GLY A 13 -25.57 -8.74 21.86
N LEU A 14 -24.66 -9.74 21.89
CA LEU A 14 -23.55 -9.82 20.95
C LEU A 14 -23.99 -10.12 19.50
N LEU A 15 -25.10 -10.84 19.29
CA LEU A 15 -25.66 -11.11 17.97
C LEU A 15 -26.31 -9.86 17.37
N ALA A 16 -27.03 -9.08 18.17
CA ALA A 16 -27.56 -7.77 17.76
C ALA A 16 -26.42 -6.80 17.39
N ALA A 17 -25.40 -6.69 18.23
CA ALA A 17 -24.19 -5.90 17.92
C ALA A 17 -23.40 -6.46 16.71
N GLY A 18 -23.41 -7.79 16.52
CA GLY A 18 -22.78 -8.47 15.38
C GLY A 18 -23.48 -8.21 14.04
N LEU A 19 -24.81 -8.03 14.05
CA LEU A 19 -25.60 -7.64 12.88
C LEU A 19 -25.30 -6.20 12.44
N ALA A 20 -25.07 -5.27 13.38
CA ALA A 20 -24.62 -3.91 13.06
C ALA A 20 -23.22 -3.87 12.41
N ALA A 21 -22.35 -4.85 12.71
CA ALA A 21 -21.02 -4.96 12.12
C ALA A 21 -21.02 -5.55 10.69
N ALA A 22 -22.15 -6.11 10.21
CA ALA A 22 -22.22 -6.80 8.92
C ALA A 22 -22.20 -5.87 7.68
N PHE A 23 -22.35 -4.56 7.85
CA PHE A 23 -22.47 -3.59 6.74
C PHE A 23 -21.14 -3.01 6.20
N ILE A 24 -19.98 -3.52 6.63
CA ILE A 24 -18.66 -2.96 6.24
C ILE A 24 -18.10 -3.56 4.92
N PHE A 25 -18.72 -4.62 4.36
CA PHE A 25 -18.36 -5.14 3.03
C PHE A 25 -19.59 -5.43 2.16
N PRO A 26 -19.72 -4.79 0.98
CA PRO A 26 -20.72 -5.19 0.00
C PRO A 26 -20.25 -6.46 -0.73
N SER A 27 -21.00 -7.56 -0.56
CA SER A 27 -20.97 -8.70 -1.48
C SER A 27 -22.27 -8.73 -2.28
N PRO A 28 -22.23 -8.93 -3.61
CA PRO A 28 -23.44 -8.91 -4.43
C PRO A 28 -24.26 -10.20 -4.27
N THR A 29 -25.43 -10.21 -4.91
CA THR A 29 -26.35 -11.35 -5.07
C THR A 29 -27.39 -11.51 -3.96
N PHE A 30 -28.46 -10.73 -4.05
CA PHE A 30 -29.81 -11.29 -4.15
C PHE A 30 -30.65 -10.44 -5.10
N ALA A 31 -30.76 -10.91 -6.34
CA ALA A 31 -31.84 -10.54 -7.25
C ALA A 31 -33.00 -11.53 -7.06
N GLN A 32 -34.22 -11.12 -7.45
CA GLN A 32 -35.50 -11.84 -7.27
C GLN A 32 -35.96 -11.84 -5.79
N ALA A 33 -37.08 -11.21 -5.43
CA ALA A 33 -38.41 -11.43 -6.02
C ALA A 33 -39.38 -10.23 -5.90
N ALA A 34 -40.50 -10.33 -6.61
CA ALA A 34 -41.74 -9.54 -6.47
C ALA A 34 -41.66 -8.04 -6.79
N GLU A 35 -41.46 -7.76 -8.08
CA GLU A 35 -42.17 -6.67 -8.75
C GLU A 35 -43.68 -7.00 -8.77
N GLU A 36 -44.51 -6.18 -8.14
CA GLU A 36 -45.92 -6.02 -8.52
C GLU A 36 -46.33 -4.57 -8.27
N ARG A 37 -46.84 -3.91 -9.32
CA ARG A 37 -47.13 -2.48 -9.38
C ARG A 37 -48.64 -2.24 -9.42
N ASP A 38 -49.01 -1.10 -8.84
CA ASP A 38 -50.08 -0.20 -9.28
C ASP A 38 -51.46 -0.81 -9.60
N GLU A 39 -52.46 -0.54 -8.75
CA GLU A 39 -53.75 -0.10 -9.28
C GLU A 39 -54.32 1.09 -8.50
N ILE A 40 -54.52 2.19 -9.23
CA ILE A 40 -55.26 3.38 -8.80
C ILE A 40 -56.73 3.14 -9.17
N THR A 41 -57.69 3.42 -8.27
CA THR A 41 -58.69 4.52 -8.39
C THR A 41 -59.87 4.35 -7.40
N SER A 42 -60.40 5.47 -6.89
CA SER A 42 -61.81 5.69 -6.49
C SER A 42 -62.41 4.93 -5.31
N GLY A 43 -62.83 5.68 -4.27
CA GLY A 43 -63.64 5.13 -3.17
C GLY A 43 -64.00 6.15 -2.10
N ALA A 44 -64.83 7.14 -2.43
CA ALA A 44 -65.25 8.15 -1.45
C ALA A 44 -66.05 7.53 -0.28
N ARG A 45 -65.64 7.83 0.96
CA ARG A 45 -66.56 7.81 2.11
C ARG A 45 -66.09 8.75 3.22
N VAL A 46 -66.83 9.83 3.43
CA VAL A 46 -66.67 10.71 4.59
C VAL A 46 -67.00 9.90 5.85
N ARG A 47 -66.05 9.87 6.81
CA ARG A 47 -66.32 9.51 8.20
C ARG A 47 -65.83 10.64 9.09
N VAL A 48 -66.76 11.19 9.87
CA VAL A 48 -66.47 12.08 11.00
C VAL A 48 -65.62 11.30 11.99
N ALA A 49 -64.43 11.82 12.31
CA ALA A 49 -63.56 11.26 13.34
C ALA A 49 -63.57 12.19 14.56
N THR A 50 -63.98 11.62 15.70
CA THR A 50 -63.95 12.25 17.01
C THR A 50 -62.53 12.58 17.45
N SER A 51 -62.38 13.63 18.27
CA SER A 51 -61.13 13.96 18.96
C SER A 51 -60.77 12.83 19.95
N ASP A 52 -59.86 11.97 19.54
CA ASP A 52 -59.23 10.94 20.37
C ASP A 52 -57.72 11.19 20.34
N GLU A 53 -57.15 11.68 21.44
CA GLU A 53 -55.73 12.06 21.56
C GLU A 53 -54.82 10.81 21.64
N ARG A 54 -54.83 10.00 20.58
CA ARG A 54 -53.82 8.95 20.41
C ARG A 54 -52.55 9.59 19.84
N PRO A 55 -51.36 9.36 20.44
CA PRO A 55 -50.11 9.83 19.87
C PRO A 55 -49.97 9.27 18.45
N ARG A 56 -49.61 10.14 17.49
CA ARG A 56 -49.46 9.74 16.09
C ARG A 56 -48.30 8.74 15.98
N SER A 57 -48.61 7.48 15.72
CA SER A 57 -47.63 6.42 15.50
C SER A 57 -46.90 6.66 14.18
N VAL A 58 -45.58 6.85 14.27
CA VAL A 58 -44.64 6.93 13.15
C VAL A 58 -43.88 5.61 13.18
N GLY A 59 -44.13 4.69 12.25
CA GLY A 59 -43.70 3.27 12.34
C GLY A 59 -42.20 3.04 12.64
N GLU A 60 -41.41 2.74 11.62
CA GLU A 60 -39.96 2.58 11.77
C GLU A 60 -39.24 3.90 11.45
N VAL A 61 -38.32 4.34 12.33
CA VAL A 61 -37.48 5.53 12.11
C VAL A 61 -36.04 5.09 11.90
N VAL A 62 -35.71 4.74 10.66
CA VAL A 62 -34.36 4.32 10.25
C VAL A 62 -33.68 5.44 9.46
N ASN A 63 -32.59 5.99 9.99
CA ASN A 63 -31.76 6.98 9.31
C ASN A 63 -30.31 6.53 9.19
N VAL A 64 -29.75 6.70 7.99
CA VAL A 64 -28.34 6.44 7.69
C VAL A 64 -27.73 7.74 7.13
N PHE A 65 -26.57 8.15 7.66
CA PHE A 65 -25.90 9.43 7.40
C PHE A 65 -26.72 10.68 7.77
N ASN A 66 -27.77 10.54 8.58
CA ASN A 66 -28.64 11.62 9.05
C ASN A 66 -29.03 11.40 10.51
N ASN A 67 -29.43 12.47 11.20
CA ASN A 67 -29.93 12.41 12.57
C ASN A 67 -31.36 11.88 12.64
N SER A 68 -31.72 11.18 13.71
CA SER A 68 -33.11 10.81 14.03
C SER A 68 -33.66 11.70 15.13
N GLU A 69 -34.88 12.20 14.97
CA GLU A 69 -35.58 13.02 15.97
C GLU A 69 -37.01 12.48 16.20
N LEU A 70 -37.28 11.93 17.38
CA LEU A 70 -38.61 11.53 17.83
C LEU A 70 -39.10 12.50 18.91
N LYS A 71 -39.96 13.45 18.52
CA LYS A 71 -40.51 14.49 19.40
C LYS A 71 -41.47 13.90 20.45
N ALA A 72 -41.54 14.56 21.61
CA ALA A 72 -42.49 14.24 22.67
C ALA A 72 -43.94 14.13 22.16
N GLY A 73 -44.70 13.17 22.70
CA GLY A 73 -46.08 12.87 22.26
C GLY A 73 -46.18 12.17 20.90
N ARG A 74 -45.05 11.72 20.31
CA ARG A 74 -45.03 10.76 19.21
C ARG A 74 -44.57 9.40 19.71
N ARG A 75 -44.94 8.37 18.96
CA ARG A 75 -44.62 6.97 19.25
C ARG A 75 -44.00 6.32 18.02
N ALA A 76 -42.93 5.58 18.19
CA ALA A 76 -42.26 4.82 17.15
C ALA A 76 -42.10 3.35 17.53
N GLU A 77 -42.03 2.47 16.54
CA GLU A 77 -41.80 1.04 16.75
C GLU A 77 -40.32 0.79 17.06
N VAL A 78 -39.45 1.21 16.14
CA VAL A 78 -37.98 1.12 16.26
C VAL A 78 -37.35 2.45 15.85
N VAL A 79 -36.27 2.85 16.52
CA VAL A 79 -35.43 3.99 16.12
C VAL A 79 -34.01 3.49 15.85
N VAL A 80 -33.56 3.54 14.60
CA VAL A 80 -32.20 3.14 14.20
C VAL A 80 -31.50 4.33 13.55
N THR A 81 -30.33 4.71 14.08
CA THR A 81 -29.51 5.80 13.53
C THR A 81 -28.10 5.32 13.28
N VAL A 82 -27.60 5.49 12.06
CA VAL A 82 -26.24 5.07 11.66
C VAL A 82 -25.51 6.24 11.03
N PHE A 83 -24.32 6.60 11.53
CA PHE A 83 -23.58 7.83 11.15
C PHE A 83 -24.40 9.12 11.34
N GLY A 84 -25.07 9.25 12.49
CA GLY A 84 -25.85 10.41 12.88
C GLY A 84 -26.27 10.32 14.35
N ASN A 85 -26.75 11.42 14.91
CA ASN A 85 -27.18 11.48 16.32
C ASN A 85 -28.67 11.16 16.45
N ALA A 86 -29.05 10.48 17.53
CA ALA A 86 -30.45 10.18 17.87
C ALA A 86 -30.94 11.09 18.99
N GLN A 87 -32.11 11.70 18.84
CA GLN A 87 -32.82 12.45 19.88
C GLN A 87 -34.22 11.87 20.05
N VAL A 88 -34.49 11.27 21.22
CA VAL A 88 -35.71 10.52 21.51
C VAL A 88 -36.41 11.11 22.73
N GLU A 89 -37.39 11.98 22.50
CA GLU A 89 -38.27 12.57 23.52
C GLU A 89 -39.67 11.92 23.56
N GLY A 90 -40.03 11.13 22.54
CA GLY A 90 -41.25 10.32 22.48
C GLY A 90 -41.07 8.88 22.96
N ASP A 91 -42.09 8.06 22.75
CA ASP A 91 -42.10 6.64 23.15
C ASP A 91 -41.59 5.72 22.01
N VAL A 92 -40.72 4.77 22.33
CA VAL A 92 -40.25 3.71 21.42
C VAL A 92 -40.73 2.36 21.94
N ASP A 93 -41.43 1.58 21.11
CA ASP A 93 -42.11 0.35 21.51
C ASP A 93 -41.23 -0.89 21.54
N ASP A 94 -40.10 -0.87 20.84
CA ASP A 94 -39.11 -1.94 20.86
C ASP A 94 -37.72 -1.33 21.14
N VAL A 95 -36.82 -1.28 20.15
CA VAL A 95 -35.40 -0.94 20.34
C VAL A 95 -35.05 0.46 19.83
N CYS A 96 -34.16 1.15 20.55
CA CYS A 96 -33.44 2.32 20.06
C CYS A 96 -31.95 1.98 19.86
N VAL A 97 -31.46 2.01 18.61
CA VAL A 97 -30.06 1.73 18.25
C VAL A 97 -29.41 2.96 17.62
N THR A 98 -28.25 3.37 18.13
CA THR A 98 -27.40 4.40 17.52
C THR A 98 -25.99 3.87 17.28
N VAL A 99 -25.49 4.01 16.05
CA VAL A 99 -24.18 3.50 15.62
C VAL A 99 -23.38 4.62 14.97
N PHE A 100 -22.16 4.88 15.45
CA PHE A 100 -21.31 6.00 15.02
C PHE A 100 -21.97 7.39 15.17
N GLY A 101 -22.64 7.63 16.30
CA GLY A 101 -23.18 8.93 16.69
C GLY A 101 -23.67 8.90 18.14
N ASP A 102 -23.96 10.07 18.71
CA ASP A 102 -24.42 10.20 20.10
C ASP A 102 -25.95 10.03 20.19
N ALA A 103 -26.42 9.39 21.25
CA ALA A 103 -27.83 9.18 21.53
C ALA A 103 -28.27 10.00 22.76
N GLN A 104 -29.35 10.75 22.64
CA GLN A 104 -30.01 11.44 23.75
C GLN A 104 -31.45 10.94 23.88
N VAL A 105 -31.79 10.35 25.02
CA VAL A 105 -33.09 9.74 25.29
C VAL A 105 -33.70 10.38 26.53
N ARG A 106 -34.86 11.04 26.37
CA ARG A 106 -35.67 11.65 27.45
C ARG A 106 -37.05 11.02 27.56
N GLY A 107 -37.50 10.31 26.53
CA GLY A 107 -38.75 9.56 26.52
C GLY A 107 -38.61 8.15 27.12
N ARG A 108 -39.51 7.25 26.74
CA ARG A 108 -39.47 5.83 27.11
C ARG A 108 -39.01 4.97 25.93
N VAL A 109 -38.15 4.00 26.19
CA VAL A 109 -37.84 2.88 25.29
C VAL A 109 -38.31 1.60 25.97
N ALA A 110 -39.23 0.86 25.36
CA ALA A 110 -39.89 -0.26 26.02
C ALA A 110 -39.05 -1.54 26.07
N ALA A 111 -38.16 -1.77 25.10
CA ALA A 111 -37.15 -2.84 25.13
C ALA A 111 -35.74 -2.27 25.31
N GLU A 112 -34.84 -2.49 24.35
CA GLU A 112 -33.40 -2.23 24.52
C GLU A 112 -32.98 -0.83 24.02
N CYS A 113 -31.98 -0.24 24.68
CA CYS A 113 -31.34 1.00 24.22
C CYS A 113 -29.83 0.77 24.04
N VAL A 114 -29.36 0.88 22.79
CA VAL A 114 -28.02 0.47 22.37
C VAL A 114 -27.28 1.62 21.68
N ALA A 115 -26.13 2.02 22.21
CA ALA A 115 -25.23 2.99 21.60
C ALA A 115 -23.86 2.36 21.29
N VAL A 116 -23.45 2.38 20.02
CA VAL A 116 -22.21 1.75 19.54
C VAL A 116 -21.31 2.79 18.88
N PHE A 117 -20.10 2.96 19.40
CA PHE A 117 -19.13 3.99 19.00
C PHE A 117 -19.62 5.44 19.18
N GLY A 118 -20.55 5.69 20.09
CA GLY A 118 -20.96 7.04 20.54
C GLY A 118 -21.42 7.04 22.00
N ASN A 119 -21.70 8.22 22.53
CA ASN A 119 -22.11 8.40 23.92
C ASN A 119 -23.63 8.29 24.05
N LEU A 120 -24.11 7.95 25.25
CA LEU A 120 -25.53 7.88 25.58
C LEU A 120 -25.84 8.81 26.75
N ASP A 121 -26.74 9.76 26.54
CA ASP A 121 -27.33 10.64 27.55
C ASP A 121 -28.80 10.24 27.74
N LEU A 122 -29.11 9.58 28.86
CA LEU A 122 -30.45 9.08 29.18
C LEU A 122 -30.98 9.82 30.41
N ASP A 123 -32.14 10.46 30.28
CA ASP A 123 -32.92 11.03 31.40
C ASP A 123 -34.39 10.62 31.25
N GLY A 124 -34.61 9.31 31.06
CA GLY A 124 -35.89 8.69 30.77
C GLY A 124 -35.92 7.21 31.17
N GLU A 125 -36.86 6.45 30.62
CA GLU A 125 -37.11 5.05 31.02
C GLU A 125 -36.70 4.04 29.93
N VAL A 126 -35.99 2.98 30.31
CA VAL A 126 -35.64 1.84 29.45
C VAL A 126 -36.16 0.55 30.10
N GLY A 127 -37.11 -0.10 29.43
CA GLY A 127 -37.81 -1.31 29.90
C GLY A 127 -37.00 -2.60 29.83
N GLY A 128 -35.98 -2.64 28.95
CA GLY A 128 -35.02 -3.73 28.81
C GLY A 128 -33.60 -3.30 29.16
N ASP A 129 -32.63 -3.82 28.40
CA ASP A 129 -31.21 -3.62 28.66
C ASP A 129 -30.68 -2.30 28.05
N LEU A 130 -29.74 -1.68 28.77
CA LEU A 130 -28.99 -0.50 28.34
C LEU A 130 -27.56 -0.90 27.99
N VAL A 131 -27.18 -0.79 26.71
CA VAL A 131 -25.88 -1.26 26.21
C VAL A 131 -25.11 -0.13 25.52
N VAL A 132 -23.98 0.28 26.10
CA VAL A 132 -23.08 1.28 25.51
C VAL A 132 -21.73 0.64 25.23
N VAL A 133 -21.30 0.70 23.96
CA VAL A 133 -20.06 0.09 23.47
C VAL A 133 -19.16 1.18 22.90
N MET A 134 -17.95 1.34 23.46
CA MET A 134 -16.94 2.31 23.02
C MET A 134 -17.36 3.79 23.12
N GLY A 135 -18.15 4.13 24.15
CA GLY A 135 -18.57 5.49 24.49
C GLY A 135 -18.99 5.60 25.96
N ASP A 136 -19.17 6.83 26.44
CA ASP A 136 -19.57 7.11 27.82
C ASP A 136 -21.10 7.13 27.95
N ALA A 137 -21.60 6.61 29.08
CA ALA A 137 -23.01 6.61 29.46
C ALA A 137 -23.24 7.61 30.60
N GLN A 138 -24.16 8.55 30.39
CA GLN A 138 -24.58 9.56 31.35
C GLN A 138 -26.06 9.34 31.66
N LEU A 139 -26.36 8.97 32.91
CA LEU A 139 -27.71 8.68 33.37
C LEU A 139 -28.18 9.82 34.29
N GLY A 140 -29.18 10.57 33.84
CA GLY A 140 -29.79 11.70 34.54
C GLY A 140 -30.65 11.28 35.74
N PRO A 141 -31.12 12.26 36.55
CA PRO A 141 -31.83 11.98 37.79
C PRO A 141 -33.18 11.29 37.59
N ASN A 142 -33.80 11.39 36.41
CA ASN A 142 -35.08 10.75 36.09
C ASN A 142 -34.90 9.34 35.48
N THR A 143 -33.66 8.85 35.36
CA THR A 143 -33.38 7.57 34.69
C THR A 143 -33.97 6.38 35.43
N VAL A 144 -34.70 5.54 34.70
CA VAL A 144 -35.14 4.22 35.16
C VAL A 144 -34.71 3.17 34.13
N VAL A 145 -33.80 2.27 34.50
CA VAL A 145 -33.47 1.08 33.68
C VAL A 145 -33.97 -0.16 34.40
N HIS A 146 -34.80 -0.95 33.73
CA HIS A 146 -35.39 -2.17 34.29
C HIS A 146 -34.51 -3.41 34.03
N GLY A 147 -33.80 -3.48 32.90
CA GLY A 147 -32.84 -4.53 32.56
C GLY A 147 -31.41 -4.28 33.04
N GLU A 148 -30.46 -5.00 32.43
CA GLU A 148 -29.03 -4.88 32.70
C GLU A 148 -28.46 -3.55 32.16
N THR A 149 -27.41 -3.05 32.80
CA THR A 149 -26.72 -1.82 32.39
C THR A 149 -25.27 -2.16 32.05
N ILE A 150 -24.98 -2.30 30.76
CA ILE A 150 -23.73 -2.79 30.21
C ILE A 150 -22.98 -1.63 29.54
N VAL A 151 -21.82 -1.25 30.10
CA VAL A 151 -20.95 -0.21 29.50
C VAL A 151 -19.57 -0.79 29.26
N ILE A 152 -19.23 -1.00 27.98
CA ILE A 152 -18.01 -1.64 27.51
C ILE A 152 -17.08 -0.58 26.92
N GLY A 153 -15.91 -0.41 27.55
CA GLY A 153 -14.89 0.52 27.06
C GLY A 153 -15.26 1.99 27.22
N GLY A 154 -16.02 2.34 28.26
CA GLY A 154 -16.39 3.72 28.59
C GLY A 154 -16.69 3.92 30.09
N LYS A 155 -17.06 5.14 30.46
CA LYS A 155 -17.48 5.53 31.80
C LYS A 155 -19.00 5.45 31.93
N LEU A 156 -19.47 5.02 33.09
CA LEU A 156 -20.89 5.01 33.44
C LEU A 156 -21.12 5.96 34.64
N ASN A 157 -21.61 7.15 34.33
CA ASN A 157 -21.92 8.21 35.28
C ASN A 157 -23.41 8.15 35.63
N LEU A 158 -23.73 8.00 36.92
CA LEU A 158 -25.11 8.07 37.43
C LEU A 158 -25.31 9.36 38.22
N ALA A 159 -26.37 10.10 37.91
CA ALA A 159 -26.86 11.19 38.74
C ALA A 159 -27.55 10.66 40.02
N PRO A 160 -27.56 11.43 41.13
CA PRO A 160 -28.35 11.09 42.32
C PRO A 160 -29.85 11.14 41.98
N GLY A 161 -30.47 9.98 41.79
CA GLY A 161 -31.87 9.82 41.36
C GLY A 161 -32.07 8.64 40.41
N ALA A 162 -31.06 8.33 39.58
CA ALA A 162 -31.10 7.22 38.63
C ALA A 162 -31.31 5.87 39.33
N THR A 163 -32.33 5.12 38.89
CA THR A 163 -32.64 3.76 39.39
C THR A 163 -32.30 2.71 38.34
N LEU A 164 -31.44 1.76 38.71
CA LEU A 164 -31.09 0.59 37.90
C LEU A 164 -31.58 -0.66 38.63
N HIS A 165 -32.49 -1.41 38.03
CA HIS A 165 -33.04 -2.63 38.63
C HIS A 165 -32.20 -3.88 38.32
N GLY A 166 -31.57 -3.94 37.14
CA GLY A 166 -30.67 -5.01 36.75
C GLY A 166 -29.21 -4.81 37.16
N GLN A 167 -28.33 -5.69 36.67
CA GLN A 167 -26.92 -5.68 37.04
C GLN A 167 -26.14 -4.55 36.32
N LYS A 168 -25.32 -3.80 37.08
CA LYS A 168 -24.34 -2.85 36.52
C LYS A 168 -23.07 -3.59 36.10
N ILE A 169 -22.81 -3.69 34.80
CA ILE A 169 -21.61 -4.29 34.22
C ILE A 169 -20.81 -3.19 33.51
N GLN A 170 -19.78 -2.66 34.17
CA GLN A 170 -18.86 -1.68 33.57
C GLN A 170 -17.50 -2.34 33.29
N MET A 171 -17.20 -2.58 32.01
CA MET A 171 -15.90 -3.09 31.57
C MET A 171 -14.98 -1.94 31.17
N ALA A 172 -14.31 -1.35 32.18
CA ALA A 172 -13.16 -0.49 31.95
C ALA A 172 -11.96 -1.35 31.47
N GLY A 173 -11.47 -1.11 30.25
CA GLY A 173 -10.38 -1.88 29.65
C GLY A 173 -9.59 -1.05 28.64
N PHE A 174 -8.71 -1.69 27.86
CA PHE A 174 -7.95 -1.06 26.78
C PHE A 174 -8.82 -0.67 25.55
N LEU A 175 -10.09 -1.04 25.56
CA LEU A 175 -11.05 -0.83 24.49
C LEU A 175 -11.24 0.64 24.02
N PRO A 176 -11.46 1.66 24.87
CA PRO A 176 -11.60 3.04 24.39
C PRO A 176 -10.33 3.53 23.69
N ALA A 177 -9.15 3.14 24.20
CA ALA A 177 -7.88 3.45 23.58
C ALA A 177 -7.73 2.83 22.17
N VAL A 178 -8.23 1.60 21.96
CA VAL A 178 -8.36 0.99 20.62
C VAL A 178 -9.41 1.71 19.77
N GLY A 179 -10.53 2.14 20.38
CA GLY A 179 -11.57 2.94 19.73
C GLY A 179 -11.04 4.27 19.19
N ASP A 180 -10.19 4.97 19.95
CA ASP A 180 -9.54 6.20 19.52
C ASP A 180 -8.56 5.95 18.36
N TRP A 181 -7.80 4.85 18.38
CA TRP A 181 -6.97 4.47 17.24
C TRP A 181 -7.81 4.09 16.01
N PHE A 182 -8.98 3.46 16.19
CA PHE A 182 -9.90 3.15 15.09
C PHE A 182 -10.49 4.43 14.49
N ARG A 183 -11.05 5.31 15.32
CA ARG A 183 -11.65 6.60 14.94
C ARG A 183 -10.64 7.54 14.28
N TYR A 184 -9.51 7.79 14.95
CA TYR A 184 -8.54 8.78 14.50
C TYR A 184 -7.43 8.22 13.60
N GLY A 185 -7.28 6.89 13.52
CA GLY A 185 -6.29 6.20 12.70
C GLY A 185 -6.91 5.47 11.53
N LEU A 186 -7.52 4.31 11.78
CA LEU A 186 -8.01 3.40 10.73
C LEU A 186 -9.03 4.07 9.80
N LEU A 187 -10.09 4.71 10.34
CA LEU A 187 -11.11 5.40 9.55
C LEU A 187 -10.55 6.60 8.77
N LEU A 188 -9.55 7.30 9.31
CA LEU A 188 -8.87 8.41 8.63
C LEU A 188 -7.72 7.95 7.72
N GLY A 189 -7.61 6.64 7.47
CA GLY A 189 -6.61 6.09 6.54
C GLY A 189 -5.16 6.30 6.98
N ARG A 190 -4.86 6.46 8.27
CA ARG A 190 -3.47 6.54 8.77
C ARG A 190 -3.19 5.47 9.84
N PRO A 191 -2.16 4.62 9.67
CA PRO A 191 -1.83 3.59 10.68
C PRO A 191 -1.33 4.19 12.00
N LEU A 192 -0.77 5.41 11.98
CA LEU A 192 -0.21 6.08 13.15
C LEU A 192 -0.91 7.43 13.41
N PRO A 193 -2.00 7.45 14.20
CA PRO A 193 -2.65 8.70 14.61
C PRO A 193 -1.85 9.39 15.73
N PRO A 194 -1.28 10.59 15.50
CA PRO A 194 -0.37 11.22 16.47
C PRO A 194 -1.06 11.70 17.75
N GLY A 195 -2.38 11.91 17.74
CA GLY A 195 -3.16 12.31 18.91
C GLY A 195 -3.46 11.18 19.91
N VAL A 196 -3.14 9.93 19.59
CA VAL A 196 -3.47 8.77 20.43
C VAL A 196 -2.24 8.34 21.24
N GLY A 197 -2.22 8.67 22.53
CA GLY A 197 -1.01 8.58 23.38
C GLY A 197 -0.33 7.20 23.41
N TRP A 198 -1.08 6.11 23.52
CA TRP A 198 -0.51 4.75 23.61
C TRP A 198 0.19 4.29 22.33
N VAL A 199 -0.16 4.86 21.17
CA VAL A 199 0.49 4.54 19.88
C VAL A 199 1.98 4.88 19.96
N TRP A 200 2.34 5.96 20.66
CA TRP A 200 3.74 6.35 20.84
C TRP A 200 4.54 5.37 21.70
N PHE A 201 3.93 4.70 22.67
CA PHE A 201 4.56 3.59 23.39
C PHE A 201 4.85 2.42 22.45
N VAL A 202 3.91 2.08 21.57
CA VAL A 202 4.09 1.03 20.56
C VAL A 202 5.16 1.44 19.53
N VAL A 203 5.23 2.70 19.12
CA VAL A 203 6.30 3.24 18.26
C VAL A 203 7.67 3.14 18.95
N ALA A 204 7.78 3.50 20.23
CA ALA A 204 9.01 3.39 21.00
C ALA A 204 9.46 1.94 21.18
N LEU A 205 8.52 1.02 21.42
CA LEU A 205 8.79 -0.42 21.50
C LEU A 205 9.28 -0.98 20.15
N HIS A 206 8.65 -0.60 19.04
CA HIS A 206 9.11 -0.98 17.70
C HIS A 206 10.47 -0.38 17.36
N PHE A 207 10.71 0.88 17.71
CA PHE A 207 12.02 1.52 17.56
C PHE A 207 13.10 0.73 18.28
N LEU A 208 12.89 0.40 19.57
CA LEU A 208 13.84 -0.37 20.36
C LEU A 208 14.05 -1.78 19.80
N LEU A 209 12.99 -2.47 19.39
CA LEU A 209 13.07 -3.80 18.76
C LEU A 209 13.91 -3.79 17.48
N TYR A 210 13.63 -2.87 16.55
CA TYR A 210 14.36 -2.82 15.28
C TYR A 210 15.78 -2.27 15.46
N LEU A 211 16.01 -1.36 16.41
CA LEU A 211 17.34 -0.89 16.78
C LEU A 211 18.19 -2.02 17.37
N LEU A 212 17.61 -2.82 18.26
CA LEU A 212 18.25 -4.00 18.83
C LEU A 212 18.62 -5.02 17.75
N VAL A 213 17.74 -5.25 16.77
CA VAL A 213 18.04 -6.13 15.62
C VAL A 213 19.14 -5.56 14.72
N ALA A 214 19.12 -4.25 14.44
CA ALA A 214 20.19 -3.59 13.68
C ALA A 214 21.55 -3.64 14.40
N ALA A 215 21.56 -3.59 15.74
CA ALA A 215 22.76 -3.64 16.56
C ALA A 215 23.29 -5.07 16.80
N LEU A 216 22.41 -6.05 17.07
CA LEU A 216 22.79 -7.44 17.34
C LEU A 216 23.03 -8.27 16.08
N LEU A 217 22.32 -7.97 14.98
CA LEU A 217 22.37 -8.72 13.72
C LEU A 217 22.81 -7.82 12.54
N PRO A 218 23.95 -7.09 12.64
CA PRO A 218 24.36 -6.14 11.60
C PRO A 218 24.64 -6.82 10.26
N ARG A 219 25.20 -8.04 10.26
CA ARG A 219 25.50 -8.79 9.02
C ARG A 219 24.22 -9.18 8.25
N PRO A 220 23.19 -9.83 8.84
CA PRO A 220 21.91 -10.05 8.17
C PRO A 220 21.26 -8.77 7.63
N VAL A 221 21.28 -7.69 8.41
CA VAL A 221 20.69 -6.39 8.03
C VAL A 221 21.44 -5.77 6.85
N GLU A 222 22.78 -5.85 6.82
CA GLU A 222 23.60 -5.34 5.72
C GLU A 222 23.42 -6.14 4.43
N VAL A 223 23.31 -7.48 4.48
CA VAL A 223 22.99 -8.28 3.28
C VAL A 223 21.62 -7.86 2.73
N CYS A 224 20.62 -7.67 3.60
CA CYS A 224 19.30 -7.18 3.19
C CYS A 224 19.35 -5.76 2.58
N GLU A 225 20.17 -4.84 3.09
CA GLU A 225 20.42 -3.52 2.49
C GLU A 225 20.99 -3.67 1.06
N GLN A 226 21.96 -4.56 0.85
CA GLN A 226 22.54 -4.82 -0.46
C GLN A 226 21.55 -5.45 -1.45
N THR A 227 20.67 -6.35 -0.98
CA THR A 227 19.60 -6.93 -1.80
C THR A 227 18.55 -5.87 -2.17
N LEU A 228 18.26 -4.89 -1.29
CA LEU A 228 17.41 -3.73 -1.60
C LEU A 228 17.99 -2.86 -2.72
N ASP A 229 19.27 -2.49 -2.64
CA ASP A 229 19.94 -1.70 -3.68
C ASP A 229 19.87 -2.38 -5.05
N LYS A 230 20.19 -3.68 -5.10
CA LYS A 230 20.23 -4.46 -6.35
C LYS A 230 18.83 -4.80 -6.89
N GLN A 231 17.95 -5.37 -6.05
CA GLN A 231 16.77 -6.13 -6.47
C GLN A 231 15.48 -5.84 -5.66
N ALA A 232 15.28 -4.61 -5.16
CA ALA A 232 14.05 -4.25 -4.42
C ALA A 232 12.71 -4.69 -5.08
N LEU A 233 12.60 -4.64 -6.41
CA LEU A 233 11.35 -5.00 -7.09
C LEU A 233 11.13 -6.53 -7.21
N PRO A 234 12.11 -7.34 -7.66
CA PRO A 234 12.05 -8.80 -7.49
C PRO A 234 11.79 -9.21 -6.04
N ALA A 235 12.42 -8.54 -5.08
CA ALA A 235 12.19 -8.78 -3.65
C ALA A 235 10.73 -8.55 -3.28
N PHE A 236 10.14 -7.40 -3.65
CA PHE A 236 8.71 -7.12 -3.42
C PHE A 236 7.80 -8.21 -4.00
N GLY A 237 8.02 -8.63 -5.26
CA GLY A 237 7.21 -9.66 -5.92
C GLY A 237 7.32 -11.02 -5.24
N ILE A 238 8.54 -11.45 -4.89
CA ILE A 238 8.80 -12.70 -4.17
C ILE A 238 8.19 -12.66 -2.76
N GLY A 239 8.28 -11.52 -2.08
CA GLY A 239 7.71 -11.35 -0.75
C GLY A 239 6.17 -11.36 -0.76
N LEU A 240 5.56 -10.68 -1.73
CA LEU A 240 4.10 -10.71 -1.92
C LEU A 240 3.60 -12.13 -2.23
N LEU A 241 4.25 -12.83 -3.17
CA LEU A 241 3.94 -14.22 -3.49
C LEU A 241 4.12 -15.14 -2.26
N GLY A 242 5.23 -14.98 -1.53
CA GLY A 242 5.51 -15.76 -0.33
C GLY A 242 4.49 -15.55 0.79
N LEU A 243 4.02 -14.32 0.99
CA LEU A 243 2.95 -14.01 1.95
C LEU A 243 1.60 -14.60 1.51
N ILE A 244 1.24 -14.50 0.24
CA ILE A 244 0.00 -15.10 -0.30
C ILE A 244 0.04 -16.63 -0.15
N LEU A 245 1.18 -17.27 -0.46
CA LEU A 245 1.35 -18.72 -0.31
C LEU A 245 1.50 -19.17 1.14
N SER A 246 1.83 -18.28 2.09
CA SER A 246 2.02 -18.66 3.50
C SER A 246 0.75 -19.21 4.14
N ALA A 247 -0.43 -18.68 3.80
CA ALA A 247 -1.72 -19.14 4.33
C ALA A 247 -2.10 -20.57 3.87
N PRO A 248 -2.17 -20.89 2.56
CA PRO A 248 -2.45 -22.26 2.11
C PRO A 248 -1.35 -23.24 2.52
N LEU A 249 -0.07 -22.82 2.55
CA LEU A 249 1.02 -23.68 3.05
C LEU A 249 0.84 -24.00 4.53
N SER A 250 0.45 -23.02 5.35
CA SER A 250 0.16 -23.21 6.79
C SER A 250 -1.03 -24.13 7.01
N PHE A 251 -2.07 -24.03 6.17
CA PHE A 251 -3.22 -24.93 6.20
C PHE A 251 -2.84 -26.38 5.84
N VAL A 252 -2.06 -26.59 4.77
CA VAL A 252 -1.56 -27.93 4.37
C VAL A 252 -0.63 -28.51 5.44
N LEU A 253 0.25 -27.69 6.03
CA LEU A 253 1.05 -28.08 7.19
C LEU A 253 0.15 -28.54 8.33
N LEU A 254 -0.82 -27.73 8.76
CA LEU A 254 -1.72 -28.08 9.86
C LEU A 254 -2.49 -29.39 9.60
N ALA A 255 -3.01 -29.57 8.38
CA ALA A 255 -3.71 -30.78 7.95
C ALA A 255 -2.82 -32.05 7.94
N SER A 256 -1.51 -31.91 7.79
CA SER A 256 -0.56 -33.04 7.84
C SER A 256 -0.32 -33.63 9.24
N GLY A 257 -0.85 -33.00 10.30
CA GLY A 257 -0.62 -33.34 11.70
C GLY A 257 0.78 -32.94 12.20
N VAL A 258 1.83 -33.26 11.44
CA VAL A 258 3.22 -32.84 11.68
C VAL A 258 3.33 -31.32 11.77
N GLY A 259 2.54 -30.59 10.99
CA GLY A 259 2.53 -29.14 11.00
C GLY A 259 2.07 -28.50 12.31
N LEU A 260 1.40 -29.21 13.24
CA LEU A 260 1.12 -28.62 14.55
C LEU A 260 2.41 -28.27 15.32
N LEU A 261 3.47 -29.05 15.14
CA LEU A 261 4.80 -28.80 15.71
C LEU A 261 5.65 -27.85 14.85
N VAL A 262 5.54 -27.95 13.52
CA VAL A 262 6.37 -27.18 12.58
C VAL A 262 5.84 -25.77 12.33
N LEU A 263 4.52 -25.55 12.35
CA LEU A 263 3.89 -24.27 12.04
C LEU A 263 4.33 -23.13 13.00
N PRO A 264 4.41 -23.31 14.33
CA PRO A 264 4.94 -22.26 15.22
C PRO A 264 6.38 -21.84 14.85
N LEU A 265 7.23 -22.80 14.44
CA LEU A 265 8.60 -22.52 14.01
C LEU A 265 8.64 -21.78 12.66
N VAL A 266 7.76 -22.14 11.71
CA VAL A 266 7.62 -21.44 10.42
C VAL A 266 7.12 -20.01 10.61
N ILE A 267 6.13 -19.81 11.49
CA ILE A 267 5.62 -18.47 11.85
C ILE A 267 6.74 -17.65 12.49
N LEU A 268 7.46 -18.20 13.46
CA LEU A 268 8.57 -17.51 14.13
C LEU A 268 9.69 -17.12 13.15
N ALA A 269 10.05 -18.02 12.23
CA ALA A 269 11.02 -17.74 11.18
C ALA A 269 10.52 -16.64 10.21
N GLY A 270 9.23 -16.65 9.85
CA GLY A 270 8.61 -15.61 9.03
C GLY A 270 8.57 -14.24 9.72
N MET A 271 8.26 -14.21 11.03
CA MET A 271 8.32 -13.00 11.85
C MET A 271 9.76 -12.47 11.97
N ALA A 272 10.74 -13.33 12.20
CA ALA A 272 12.15 -12.94 12.23
C ALA A 272 12.61 -12.36 10.89
N ALA A 273 12.23 -12.98 9.77
CA ALA A 273 12.50 -12.47 8.42
C ALA A 273 11.85 -11.10 8.18
N LEU A 274 10.59 -10.90 8.56
CA LEU A 274 9.92 -9.59 8.50
C LEU A 274 10.65 -8.53 9.34
N VAL A 275 11.07 -8.87 10.55
CA VAL A 275 11.72 -7.93 11.47
C VAL A 275 13.11 -7.51 10.96
N ILE A 276 13.93 -8.46 10.51
CA ILE A 276 15.27 -8.19 9.93
C ILE A 276 15.13 -7.35 8.64
N GLY A 277 14.21 -7.73 7.75
CA GLY A 277 14.00 -7.03 6.48
C GLY A 277 13.47 -5.60 6.68
N LYS A 278 12.64 -5.37 7.71
CA LYS A 278 12.11 -4.05 8.05
C LYS A 278 13.17 -3.17 8.71
N ALA A 279 14.03 -3.73 9.57
CA ALA A 279 15.21 -3.03 10.08
C ALA A 279 16.16 -2.59 8.95
N ALA A 280 16.43 -3.48 7.99
CA ALA A 280 17.22 -3.18 6.79
C ALA A 280 16.56 -2.11 5.91
N MET A 281 15.24 -2.14 5.74
CA MET A 281 14.51 -1.11 5.00
C MET A 281 14.65 0.28 5.64
N PHE A 282 14.57 0.40 6.97
CA PHE A 282 14.83 1.68 7.65
C PHE A 282 16.28 2.15 7.42
N GLN A 283 17.27 1.26 7.63
CA GLN A 283 18.68 1.58 7.40
C GLN A 283 18.94 2.04 5.97
N TRP A 284 18.38 1.34 4.98
CA TRP A 284 18.51 1.64 3.56
C TRP A 284 17.91 3.00 3.19
N ILE A 285 16.68 3.30 3.66
CA ILE A 285 16.01 4.59 3.41
C ILE A 285 16.84 5.74 4.00
N GLY A 286 17.22 5.64 5.27
CA GLY A 286 17.95 6.73 5.92
C GLY A 286 19.36 6.90 5.39
N ARG A 287 20.09 5.83 5.04
CA ARG A 287 21.37 5.95 4.33
C ARG A 287 21.21 6.62 2.97
N SER A 288 20.19 6.28 2.19
CA SER A 288 19.90 6.90 0.89
C SER A 288 19.64 8.41 0.97
N ILE A 289 19.18 8.89 2.13
CA ILE A 289 18.97 10.31 2.44
C ILE A 289 20.27 10.95 2.98
N CYS A 290 20.89 10.37 4.02
CA CYS A 290 22.07 10.93 4.69
C CYS A 290 23.28 11.07 3.74
N ARG A 291 23.47 10.13 2.79
CA ARG A 291 24.53 10.20 1.76
C ARG A 291 24.43 11.44 0.85
N ARG A 292 23.32 12.20 0.89
CA ARG A 292 23.12 13.45 0.12
C ARG A 292 23.61 14.70 0.86
N PHE A 293 23.70 14.63 2.19
CA PHE A 293 24.01 15.76 3.06
C PHE A 293 25.42 15.64 3.68
N HIS A 294 25.98 14.43 3.74
CA HIS A 294 27.36 14.20 4.18
C HIS A 294 28.34 14.34 3.01
N ALA A 295 29.29 15.27 3.13
CA ALA A 295 30.30 15.54 2.10
C ALA A 295 31.19 14.33 1.78
N ASP A 296 31.50 13.50 2.78
CA ASP A 296 32.34 12.31 2.64
C ASP A 296 31.60 11.11 2.01
N GLY A 297 30.30 11.25 1.70
CA GLY A 297 29.47 10.18 1.12
C GLY A 297 29.22 8.96 2.03
N THR A 298 29.79 8.93 3.24
CA THR A 298 29.65 7.82 4.20
C THR A 298 28.62 8.13 5.28
N CYS A 299 27.86 7.11 5.68
CA CYS A 299 26.86 7.20 6.75
C CYS A 299 26.90 5.95 7.64
N PRO A 300 27.10 6.09 8.97
CA PRO A 300 27.05 4.97 9.91
C PRO A 300 25.73 4.19 9.79
N PRO A 301 25.75 2.84 9.88
CA PRO A 301 24.53 2.02 9.75
C PRO A 301 23.42 2.46 10.70
N LEU A 302 23.74 2.62 12.00
CA LEU A 302 22.77 3.00 13.03
C LEU A 302 22.22 4.42 12.87
N LEU A 303 23.02 5.38 12.38
CA LEU A 303 22.52 6.73 12.07
C LEU A 303 21.53 6.68 10.90
N GLY A 304 21.86 5.89 9.87
CA GLY A 304 20.94 5.61 8.76
C GLY A 304 19.65 4.93 9.23
N PHE A 305 19.74 3.96 10.13
CA PHE A 305 18.57 3.33 10.74
C PHE A 305 17.66 4.35 11.45
N VAL A 306 18.23 5.21 12.34
CA VAL A 306 17.44 6.22 13.07
C VAL A 306 16.79 7.21 12.11
N ALA A 307 17.53 7.73 11.14
CA ALA A 307 17.01 8.66 10.14
C ALA A 307 15.86 8.04 9.32
N GLY A 308 16.02 6.79 8.86
CA GLY A 308 15.00 6.10 8.09
C GLY A 308 13.77 5.70 8.91
N PHE A 309 13.96 5.33 10.18
CA PHE A 309 12.84 5.09 11.10
C PHE A 309 12.00 6.35 11.28
N VAL A 310 12.62 7.49 11.60
CA VAL A 310 11.94 8.78 11.72
C VAL A 310 11.17 9.14 10.43
N VAL A 311 11.81 9.00 9.27
CA VAL A 311 11.16 9.27 7.97
C VAL A 311 9.93 8.39 7.78
N VAL A 312 10.03 7.06 7.94
CA VAL A 312 8.87 6.17 7.74
C VAL A 312 7.78 6.40 8.79
N THR A 313 8.14 6.71 10.05
CA THR A 313 7.19 7.09 11.10
C THR A 313 6.40 8.34 10.74
N LEU A 314 7.04 9.36 10.15
CA LEU A 314 6.35 10.54 9.62
C LEU A 314 5.42 10.19 8.44
N LEU A 315 5.87 9.33 7.52
CA LEU A 315 5.03 8.88 6.39
C LEU A 315 3.79 8.09 6.87
N TYR A 316 3.90 7.33 7.96
CA TYR A 316 2.78 6.60 8.59
C TYR A 316 1.72 7.51 9.23
N MET A 317 2.00 8.79 9.45
CA MET A 317 1.03 9.78 9.96
C MET A 317 0.17 10.40 8.85
N VAL A 318 0.62 10.32 7.59
CA VAL A 318 -0.06 10.94 6.44
C VAL A 318 -1.29 10.09 6.06
N PRO A 319 -2.51 10.67 6.01
CA PRO A 319 -3.72 9.98 5.57
C PRO A 319 -3.56 9.35 4.18
N LEU A 320 -4.10 8.14 4.03
CA LEU A 320 -4.02 7.21 2.87
C LEU A 320 -2.58 6.75 2.54
N PHE A 321 -1.65 7.68 2.39
CA PHE A 321 -0.25 7.39 2.08
C PHE A 321 0.42 6.51 3.15
N GLY A 322 0.12 6.73 4.43
CA GLY A 322 0.64 5.92 5.52
C GLY A 322 0.26 4.45 5.42
N PHE A 323 -0.98 4.12 5.04
CA PHE A 323 -1.39 2.73 4.80
C PHE A 323 -0.75 2.14 3.54
N VAL A 324 -0.54 2.93 2.48
CA VAL A 324 0.18 2.46 1.29
C VAL A 324 1.64 2.13 1.63
N VAL A 325 2.35 3.02 2.34
CA VAL A 325 3.74 2.74 2.78
C VAL A 325 3.78 1.55 3.75
N TYR A 326 2.81 1.43 4.67
CA TYR A 326 2.72 0.30 5.58
C TYR A 326 2.50 -1.02 4.82
N GLY A 327 1.48 -1.08 3.98
CA GLY A 327 1.11 -2.25 3.18
C GLY A 327 2.20 -2.67 2.19
N LEU A 328 2.92 -1.73 1.57
CA LEU A 328 4.07 -2.04 0.71
C LEU A 328 5.30 -2.51 1.50
N SER A 329 5.50 -2.00 2.72
CA SER A 329 6.69 -2.33 3.53
C SER A 329 6.75 -3.80 3.95
N ILE A 330 5.60 -4.45 4.14
CA ILE A 330 5.50 -5.84 4.61
C ILE A 330 6.02 -6.85 3.56
N PRO A 331 5.48 -6.92 2.32
CA PRO A 331 6.02 -7.80 1.29
C PRO A 331 7.45 -7.43 0.90
N LEU A 332 7.81 -6.14 0.87
CA LEU A 332 9.19 -5.73 0.61
C LEU A 332 10.15 -6.29 1.67
N ALA A 333 9.86 -6.08 2.96
CA ALA A 333 10.69 -6.58 4.06
C ALA A 333 10.80 -8.12 4.05
N PHE A 334 9.68 -8.84 3.87
CA PHE A 334 9.69 -10.30 3.84
C PHE A 334 10.49 -10.84 2.64
N GLY A 335 10.27 -10.29 1.45
CA GLY A 335 10.91 -10.74 0.22
C GLY A 335 12.40 -10.41 0.12
N VAL A 336 12.84 -9.28 0.70
CA VAL A 336 14.27 -8.94 0.84
C VAL A 336 14.98 -9.98 1.70
N SER A 337 14.41 -10.31 2.87
CA SER A 337 14.98 -11.34 3.74
C SER A 337 15.02 -12.72 3.08
N LEU A 338 13.97 -13.09 2.35
CA LEU A 338 13.92 -14.36 1.62
C LEU A 338 14.96 -14.42 0.49
N LEU A 339 15.11 -13.35 -0.30
CA LEU A 339 16.16 -13.27 -1.33
C LEU A 339 17.56 -13.29 -0.72
N ALA A 340 17.81 -12.52 0.35
CA ALA A 340 19.10 -12.51 1.05
C ALA A 340 19.52 -13.92 1.51
N VAL A 341 18.58 -14.70 2.08
CA VAL A 341 18.82 -16.11 2.46
C VAL A 341 19.13 -16.97 1.23
N ILE A 342 18.39 -16.82 0.12
CA ILE A 342 18.64 -17.55 -1.13
C ILE A 342 20.02 -17.21 -1.72
N GLU A 343 20.41 -15.93 -1.72
CA GLU A 343 21.72 -15.46 -2.18
C GLU A 343 22.86 -16.05 -1.34
N VAL A 344 22.73 -16.05 0.00
CA VAL A 344 23.70 -16.69 0.92
C VAL A 344 23.80 -18.20 0.70
N ILE A 345 22.67 -18.90 0.52
CA ILE A 345 22.68 -20.34 0.22
C ILE A 345 23.35 -20.63 -1.13
N ARG A 346 23.11 -19.81 -2.16
CA ARG A 346 23.75 -19.94 -3.48
C ARG A 346 25.26 -19.70 -3.41
N ALA A 347 25.70 -18.66 -2.70
CA ALA A 347 27.11 -18.37 -2.48
C ALA A 347 27.83 -19.53 -1.76
N ASN A 348 27.24 -20.05 -0.69
CA ASN A 348 27.79 -21.19 0.06
C ASN A 348 27.85 -22.48 -0.76
N ARG A 349 26.88 -22.71 -1.66
CA ARG A 349 26.92 -23.85 -2.60
C ARG A 349 28.02 -23.69 -3.65
N ALA A 350 28.18 -22.50 -4.22
CA ALA A 350 29.23 -22.21 -5.20
C ALA A 350 30.63 -22.38 -4.60
N ALA A 351 30.86 -21.88 -3.38
CA ALA A 351 32.13 -22.02 -2.67
C ALA A 351 32.51 -23.46 -2.30
N LYS A 352 31.56 -24.41 -2.34
CA LYS A 352 31.78 -25.83 -2.05
C LYS A 352 32.13 -26.65 -3.30
N VAL A 353 31.99 -26.09 -4.50
CA VAL A 353 32.45 -26.75 -5.74
C VAL A 353 33.98 -26.60 -5.81
N PRO A 354 34.76 -27.69 -5.90
CA PRO A 354 36.22 -27.57 -6.05
C PRO A 354 36.57 -26.76 -7.30
N PRO A 355 37.62 -25.92 -7.28
CA PRO A 355 38.10 -25.29 -8.49
C PRO A 355 38.47 -26.37 -9.53
N PRO A 356 38.27 -26.10 -10.84
CA PRO A 356 38.67 -27.04 -11.87
C PRO A 356 40.15 -27.37 -11.70
N ALA A 357 40.49 -28.66 -11.82
CA ALA A 357 41.87 -29.12 -11.68
C ALA A 357 42.78 -28.32 -12.63
N PRO A 358 43.99 -27.90 -12.20
CA PRO A 358 44.89 -27.14 -13.05
C PRO A 358 45.12 -27.91 -14.34
N ALA A 359 44.98 -27.21 -15.47
CA ALA A 359 45.16 -27.82 -16.78
C ALA A 359 46.53 -28.50 -16.84
N ILE A 360 46.54 -29.80 -17.16
CA ILE A 360 47.77 -30.57 -17.28
C ILE A 360 48.53 -30.00 -18.48
N THR A 361 49.52 -29.14 -18.21
CA THR A 361 50.45 -28.68 -19.23
C THR A 361 51.15 -29.92 -19.80
N PRO A 362 51.12 -30.15 -21.12
CA PRO A 362 51.85 -31.28 -21.70
C PRO A 362 53.34 -31.16 -21.34
N PRO A 363 54.03 -32.28 -21.07
CA PRO A 363 55.42 -32.25 -20.64
C PRO A 363 56.30 -31.59 -21.71
N PRO A 364 57.33 -30.83 -21.32
CA PRO A 364 58.27 -30.27 -22.28
C PRO A 364 58.99 -31.41 -23.02
N VAL A 365 59.04 -31.32 -24.35
CA VAL A 365 59.75 -32.28 -25.18
C VAL A 365 61.23 -32.23 -24.83
N ALA A 366 61.77 -33.30 -24.27
CA ALA A 366 63.19 -33.42 -23.93
C ALA A 366 64.03 -33.41 -25.22
N GLY A 367 65.15 -32.71 -25.20
CA GLY A 367 65.96 -32.42 -26.39
C GLY A 367 66.69 -33.64 -26.97
N GLY A 368 66.78 -33.67 -28.30
CA GLY A 368 67.79 -34.45 -29.04
C GLY A 368 69.10 -33.68 -29.19
N PRO A 369 70.25 -34.36 -29.39
CA PRO A 369 71.57 -33.78 -29.18
C PRO A 369 72.08 -32.92 -30.35
N ALA A 370 72.95 -31.96 -30.03
CA ALA A 370 73.69 -31.16 -31.00
C ALA A 370 74.94 -31.89 -31.52
N GLY A 371 75.18 -31.79 -32.83
CA GLY A 371 76.43 -32.15 -33.51
C GLY A 371 76.48 -31.45 -34.88
N GLY A 372 77.46 -30.58 -35.09
CA GLY A 372 77.59 -29.73 -36.29
C GLY A 372 78.33 -30.40 -37.46
N PRO A 373 79.00 -29.64 -38.37
CA PRO A 373 79.09 -28.17 -38.48
C PRO A 373 78.62 -27.61 -39.86
N ALA A 374 78.53 -26.29 -39.99
CA ALA A 374 78.42 -25.57 -41.27
C ALA A 374 79.82 -25.43 -41.92
N PRO A 375 79.94 -25.30 -43.27
CA PRO A 375 79.63 -24.07 -44.01
C PRO A 375 78.82 -24.36 -45.30
N ALA A 376 78.48 -23.45 -46.24
CA ALA A 376 78.70 -22.01 -46.47
C ALA A 376 77.42 -21.43 -47.18
N ALA A 377 77.27 -20.22 -47.71
CA ALA A 377 78.09 -19.00 -47.86
C ALA A 377 77.15 -17.76 -48.02
N ASP A 378 77.72 -16.54 -48.11
CA ASP A 378 77.04 -15.27 -48.43
C ASP A 378 76.54 -15.22 -49.90
N THR A 379 75.60 -14.37 -50.34
CA THR A 379 75.62 -12.89 -50.24
C THR A 379 74.22 -12.28 -50.52
N ALA A 380 73.98 -11.09 -49.98
CA ALA A 380 72.71 -10.35 -50.07
C ALA A 380 72.42 -9.70 -51.45
N LEU A 381 71.14 -9.45 -51.72
CA LEU A 381 70.67 -8.17 -52.30
C LEU A 381 69.29 -7.81 -51.72
N ALA A 382 69.12 -6.55 -51.35
CA ALA A 382 67.85 -5.98 -50.89
C ALA A 382 67.17 -5.20 -52.03
N PHE A 383 65.84 -5.18 -52.07
CA PHE A 383 65.08 -4.10 -52.72
C PHE A 383 63.72 -3.91 -52.04
N SER A 384 63.40 -2.67 -51.69
CA SER A 384 62.08 -2.21 -51.22
C SER A 384 61.30 -1.53 -52.35
N MET A 385 60.06 -1.08 -52.05
CA MET A 385 59.16 -0.16 -52.79
C MET A 385 57.85 -0.83 -53.29
N PRO A 386 56.76 -0.07 -53.56
CA PRO A 386 56.27 1.12 -52.84
C PRO A 386 54.73 1.14 -52.67
N ALA A 387 54.21 2.20 -52.02
CA ALA A 387 52.83 2.64 -52.15
C ALA A 387 52.63 3.56 -53.38
N PRO A 388 51.38 3.76 -53.84
CA PRO A 388 51.02 5.03 -54.49
C PRO A 388 49.67 5.59 -54.01
N GLY A 389 49.40 6.85 -54.35
CA GLY A 389 48.08 7.46 -54.17
C GLY A 389 47.80 8.61 -55.15
N GLY A 390 46.51 8.97 -55.28
CA GLY A 390 46.06 10.32 -55.65
C GLY A 390 45.74 10.63 -57.13
N THR A 391 44.56 11.28 -57.31
CA THR A 391 44.11 12.11 -58.46
C THR A 391 43.79 11.44 -59.82
N ALA A 392 42.83 11.89 -60.64
CA ALA A 392 41.60 12.71 -60.43
C ALA A 392 40.71 12.71 -61.71
N LEU A 393 39.45 13.19 -61.58
CA LEU A 393 38.50 13.73 -62.60
C LEU A 393 37.21 12.93 -62.92
N THR A 394 36.16 13.71 -63.23
CA THR A 394 34.68 13.51 -63.13
C THR A 394 34.01 13.51 -64.53
N PRO A 395 32.65 13.55 -64.77
CA PRO A 395 31.49 13.75 -63.88
C PRO A 395 30.17 12.94 -64.11
N GLU A 396 29.25 13.03 -63.11
CA GLU A 396 27.75 12.90 -63.11
C GLU A 396 27.06 11.63 -63.66
N THR A 397 25.94 11.11 -63.12
CA THR A 397 24.74 11.78 -62.55
C THR A 397 23.92 10.85 -61.61
N GLY A 398 23.24 11.41 -60.57
CA GLY A 398 22.16 10.77 -59.79
C GLY A 398 22.58 9.69 -58.76
N GLY A 399 22.51 9.90 -57.44
CA GLY A 399 21.29 10.17 -56.65
C GLY A 399 20.76 8.83 -56.09
N MET A 400 20.99 8.46 -54.82
CA MET A 400 20.41 9.10 -53.65
C MET A 400 21.21 8.78 -52.37
N LEU A 401 21.67 9.82 -51.66
CA LEU A 401 22.31 9.69 -50.34
C LEU A 401 21.26 9.40 -49.26
N ALA A 402 21.45 8.31 -48.50
CA ALA A 402 20.77 8.17 -47.21
C ALA A 402 21.32 9.24 -46.25
N PRO A 403 20.48 9.89 -45.42
CA PRO A 403 20.94 10.96 -44.54
C PRO A 403 21.83 10.39 -43.43
N ALA A 404 22.94 11.06 -43.16
CA ALA A 404 23.78 10.77 -42.01
C ALA A 404 22.97 10.98 -40.73
N THR A 405 22.80 9.92 -39.93
CA THR A 405 22.17 10.00 -38.63
C THR A 405 23.20 10.43 -37.59
N ASP A 406 23.33 11.74 -37.38
CA ASP A 406 24.06 12.31 -36.24
C ASP A 406 23.30 12.06 -34.93
N GLY A 407 23.41 10.82 -34.45
CA GLY A 407 22.94 10.39 -33.14
C GLY A 407 24.03 9.56 -32.49
N GLY A 408 24.60 10.06 -31.39
CA GLY A 408 25.59 9.34 -30.60
C GLY A 408 25.13 7.92 -30.26
N SER A 409 26.07 6.99 -30.20
CA SER A 409 25.79 5.56 -30.04
C SER A 409 24.83 5.31 -28.88
N THR A 410 23.89 4.38 -29.01
CA THR A 410 22.96 4.03 -27.91
C THR A 410 23.70 3.58 -26.64
N ALA A 411 24.93 3.07 -26.77
CA ALA A 411 25.82 2.79 -25.64
C ALA A 411 26.47 4.05 -25.04
N GLU A 412 26.80 5.06 -25.86
CA GLU A 412 27.34 6.35 -25.43
C GLU A 412 26.28 7.15 -24.65
N LEU A 413 25.03 7.15 -25.13
CA LEU A 413 23.90 7.76 -24.44
C LEU A 413 23.63 7.13 -23.06
N ALA A 414 23.98 5.86 -22.84
CA ALA A 414 23.81 5.20 -21.53
C ALA A 414 24.79 5.70 -20.44
N VAL A 415 25.87 6.38 -20.85
CA VAL A 415 26.88 6.99 -19.94
C VAL A 415 26.43 8.37 -19.44
N LEU A 416 25.46 9.01 -20.11
CA LEU A 416 24.97 10.34 -19.77
C LEU A 416 24.35 10.44 -18.36
N PRO A 417 24.40 11.62 -17.71
CA PRO A 417 23.89 11.81 -16.36
C PRO A 417 22.39 11.49 -16.26
N ARG A 418 22.07 10.50 -15.41
CA ARG A 418 20.70 9.99 -15.25
C ARG A 418 19.77 11.05 -14.65
N ALA A 419 18.60 11.21 -15.25
CA ALA A 419 17.61 12.18 -14.84
C ALA A 419 17.00 11.81 -13.47
N GLY A 420 16.89 12.77 -12.56
CA GLY A 420 16.23 12.60 -11.25
C GLY A 420 14.70 12.68 -11.35
N PHE A 421 14.01 12.40 -10.24
CA PHE A 421 12.55 12.41 -10.15
C PHE A 421 11.89 13.68 -10.70
N TRP A 422 12.16 14.86 -10.13
CA TRP A 422 11.42 16.10 -10.43
C TRP A 422 11.39 16.49 -11.91
N ILE A 423 12.49 16.30 -12.65
CA ILE A 423 12.53 16.63 -14.09
C ILE A 423 11.72 15.63 -14.94
N ARG A 424 11.60 14.37 -14.50
CA ARG A 424 10.72 13.37 -15.13
C ARG A 424 9.25 13.66 -14.83
N THR A 425 8.94 14.04 -13.60
CA THR A 425 7.59 14.48 -13.20
C THR A 425 7.17 15.71 -13.98
N GLY A 426 8.07 16.69 -14.17
CA GLY A 426 7.84 17.85 -15.03
C GLY A 426 7.56 17.48 -16.49
N ALA A 427 8.39 16.61 -17.09
CA ALA A 427 8.17 16.10 -18.44
C ALA A 427 6.81 15.40 -18.58
N MET A 428 6.50 14.46 -17.69
CA MET A 428 5.22 13.73 -17.69
C MET A 428 4.01 14.65 -17.46
N PHE A 429 4.16 15.71 -16.65
CA PHE A 429 3.11 16.71 -16.45
C PHE A 429 2.85 17.52 -17.73
N LEU A 430 3.90 17.89 -18.48
CA LEU A 430 3.74 18.54 -19.79
C LEU A 430 3.02 17.61 -20.79
N ASP A 431 3.40 16.34 -20.85
CA ASP A 431 2.72 15.33 -21.68
C ASP A 431 1.24 15.17 -21.28
N LEU A 432 0.96 15.15 -19.97
CA LEU A 432 -0.40 15.05 -19.43
C LEU A 432 -1.26 16.28 -19.76
N VAL A 433 -0.73 17.49 -19.59
CA VAL A 433 -1.43 18.74 -19.91
C VAL A 433 -1.71 18.84 -21.41
N LEU A 434 -0.74 18.47 -22.25
CA LEU A 434 -0.91 18.45 -23.70
C LEU A 434 -2.03 17.49 -24.13
N LEU A 435 -2.03 16.26 -23.61
CA LEU A 435 -3.06 15.27 -23.93
C LEU A 435 -4.42 15.66 -23.34
N ALA A 436 -4.47 16.16 -22.11
CA ALA A 436 -5.70 16.65 -21.50
C ALA A 436 -6.32 17.80 -22.31
N TRP A 437 -5.50 18.74 -22.79
CA TRP A 437 -5.94 19.82 -23.67
C TRP A 437 -6.43 19.32 -25.03
N LEU A 438 -5.65 18.45 -25.69
CA LEU A 438 -6.00 17.87 -27.00
C LEU A 438 -7.30 17.06 -26.96
N PHE A 439 -7.56 16.36 -25.85
CA PHE A 439 -8.74 15.53 -25.67
C PHE A 439 -9.88 16.20 -24.85
N ALA A 440 -9.72 17.45 -24.41
CA ALA A 440 -10.74 18.18 -23.63
C ALA A 440 -12.08 18.37 -24.38
N ALA A 441 -12.05 18.34 -25.71
CA ALA A 441 -13.23 18.45 -26.56
C ALA A 441 -14.05 17.15 -26.70
N PHE A 442 -13.55 16.01 -26.20
CA PHE A 442 -14.24 14.72 -26.31
C PHE A 442 -15.11 14.45 -25.06
N PRO A 443 -16.35 13.97 -25.23
CA PRO A 443 -17.23 13.68 -24.10
C PRO A 443 -16.74 12.46 -23.31
N GLY A 444 -16.29 12.70 -22.08
CA GLY A 444 -15.89 11.65 -21.15
C GLY A 444 -15.12 12.20 -19.93
N PRO A 445 -14.99 11.41 -18.85
CA PRO A 445 -14.18 11.82 -17.70
C PRO A 445 -12.69 11.84 -18.06
N LEU A 446 -12.02 12.98 -17.84
CA LEU A 446 -10.57 13.17 -18.06
C LEU A 446 -9.67 12.23 -17.24
N LEU A 447 -10.21 11.53 -16.23
CA LEU A 447 -9.49 10.51 -15.45
C LEU A 447 -10.06 9.09 -15.68
N GLY A 448 -10.86 8.90 -16.73
CA GLY A 448 -11.50 7.62 -17.06
C GLY A 448 -10.59 6.62 -17.77
N PRO A 449 -11.03 5.35 -17.91
CA PRO A 449 -10.25 4.29 -18.56
C PRO A 449 -9.80 4.64 -19.98
N GLY A 450 -10.65 5.33 -20.76
CA GLY A 450 -10.31 5.75 -22.12
C GLY A 450 -9.11 6.71 -22.17
N PHE A 451 -9.02 7.67 -21.24
CA PHE A 451 -7.88 8.58 -21.17
C PHE A 451 -6.59 7.86 -20.73
N VAL A 452 -6.70 6.87 -19.83
CA VAL A 452 -5.58 6.00 -19.45
C VAL A 452 -5.07 5.19 -20.65
N LEU A 453 -5.96 4.65 -21.49
CA LEU A 453 -5.57 3.95 -22.73
C LEU A 453 -4.87 4.90 -23.73
N ILE A 454 -5.35 6.14 -23.88
CA ILE A 454 -4.71 7.17 -24.70
C ILE A 454 -3.30 7.49 -24.18
N LEU A 455 -3.14 7.66 -22.86
CA LEU A 455 -1.83 7.87 -22.23
C LEU A 455 -0.86 6.72 -22.51
N ILE A 456 -1.31 5.47 -22.40
CA ILE A 456 -0.50 4.27 -22.69
C ILE A 456 -0.10 4.23 -24.16
N ALA A 457 -1.04 4.47 -25.08
CA ALA A 457 -0.79 4.47 -26.51
C ALA A 457 0.23 5.56 -26.92
N TYR A 458 0.02 6.79 -26.44
CA TYR A 458 0.91 7.92 -26.67
C TYR A 458 2.34 7.65 -26.19
N HIS A 459 2.52 7.27 -24.92
CA HIS A 459 3.85 7.02 -24.35
C HIS A 459 4.55 5.86 -25.06
N THR A 460 3.82 4.78 -25.36
CA THR A 460 4.37 3.63 -26.10
C THR A 460 4.86 4.03 -27.48
N ALA A 461 4.06 4.76 -28.26
CA ALA A 461 4.42 5.18 -29.61
C ALA A 461 5.60 6.17 -29.63
N MET A 462 5.56 7.20 -28.76
CA MET A 462 6.62 8.20 -28.66
C MET A 462 7.96 7.59 -28.23
N TRP A 463 7.94 6.70 -27.22
CA TRP A 463 9.14 6.01 -26.78
C TRP A 463 9.68 5.02 -27.83
N ALA A 464 8.83 4.23 -28.47
CA ALA A 464 9.28 3.27 -29.49
C ALA A 464 9.83 3.96 -30.76
N TRP A 465 9.29 5.12 -31.14
CA TRP A 465 9.75 5.82 -32.35
C TRP A 465 10.97 6.73 -32.09
N LYS A 466 10.97 7.50 -31.00
CA LYS A 466 11.99 8.56 -30.76
C LYS A 466 12.78 8.39 -29.46
N GLY A 467 12.44 7.41 -28.61
CA GLY A 467 13.06 7.25 -27.29
C GLY A 467 12.74 8.41 -26.32
N THR A 468 11.77 9.26 -26.63
CA THR A 468 11.39 10.43 -25.82
C THR A 468 9.94 10.83 -26.09
N THR A 469 9.31 11.56 -25.16
CA THR A 469 7.99 12.20 -25.34
C THR A 469 8.15 13.69 -25.64
N LEU A 470 7.04 14.44 -25.83
CA LEU A 470 7.11 15.88 -26.13
C LEU A 470 7.57 16.67 -24.89
N GLY A 471 7.04 16.38 -23.71
CA GLY A 471 7.55 16.85 -22.43
C GLY A 471 8.99 16.38 -22.17
N GLY A 472 9.32 15.16 -22.61
CA GLY A 472 10.70 14.65 -22.62
C GLY A 472 11.65 15.53 -23.44
N ILE A 473 11.25 15.94 -24.64
CA ILE A 473 12.02 16.84 -25.51
C ILE A 473 12.23 18.21 -24.85
N VAL A 474 11.16 18.81 -24.30
CA VAL A 474 11.25 20.09 -23.57
C VAL A 474 12.21 20.01 -22.37
N CYS A 475 12.23 18.88 -21.67
CA CYS A 475 13.12 18.64 -20.53
C CYS A 475 14.51 18.07 -20.89
N GLY A 476 14.83 17.87 -22.17
CA GLY A 476 16.11 17.29 -22.61
C GLY A 476 16.33 15.85 -22.14
N LEU A 477 15.28 15.04 -22.10
CA LEU A 477 15.29 13.66 -21.59
C LEU A 477 15.27 12.65 -22.74
N LYS A 478 16.03 11.56 -22.61
CA LYS A 478 15.96 10.41 -23.52
C LYS A 478 15.94 9.10 -22.74
N VAL A 479 15.10 8.18 -23.17
CA VAL A 479 14.97 6.82 -22.64
C VAL A 479 15.90 5.93 -23.43
N VAL A 480 16.81 5.24 -22.74
CA VAL A 480 17.74 4.28 -23.36
C VAL A 480 17.70 2.95 -22.63
N ARG A 481 18.04 1.88 -23.35
CA ARG A 481 17.98 0.52 -22.84
C ARG A 481 19.34 0.12 -22.24
N MET A 482 19.32 -0.61 -21.12
CA MET A 482 20.53 -0.95 -20.37
C MET A 482 21.47 -1.92 -21.09
N ASP A 483 20.98 -2.62 -22.11
CA ASP A 483 21.77 -3.51 -22.99
C ASP A 483 22.34 -2.80 -24.24
N GLY A 484 22.18 -1.47 -24.33
CA GLY A 484 22.69 -0.65 -25.43
C GLY A 484 21.96 -0.80 -26.76
N ARG A 485 20.87 -1.58 -26.84
CA ARG A 485 20.04 -1.69 -28.06
C ARG A 485 19.02 -0.56 -28.17
N PRO A 486 18.46 -0.28 -29.38
CA PRO A 486 17.32 0.62 -29.53
C PRO A 486 16.10 0.16 -28.71
N LEU A 487 15.16 1.08 -28.47
CA LEU A 487 13.99 0.81 -27.65
C LEU A 487 12.87 0.18 -28.48
N ASP A 488 12.69 -1.13 -28.35
CA ASP A 488 11.67 -1.88 -29.10
C ASP A 488 10.25 -1.52 -28.65
N TRP A 489 9.28 -1.63 -29.57
CA TRP A 489 7.84 -1.45 -29.29
C TRP A 489 7.32 -2.29 -28.12
N SER A 490 7.81 -3.53 -27.99
CA SER A 490 7.47 -4.43 -26.87
C SER A 490 7.97 -3.89 -25.53
N VAL A 491 9.22 -3.42 -25.48
CA VAL A 491 9.82 -2.82 -24.27
C VAL A 491 9.12 -1.51 -23.91
N ALA A 492 8.80 -0.67 -24.90
CA ALA A 492 8.04 0.55 -24.69
C ALA A 492 6.62 0.26 -24.14
N LEU A 493 5.91 -0.74 -24.67
CA LEU A 493 4.59 -1.13 -24.19
C LEU A 493 4.64 -1.71 -22.77
N VAL A 494 5.56 -2.63 -22.50
CA VAL A 494 5.78 -3.19 -21.15
C VAL A 494 6.08 -2.07 -20.14
N ARG A 495 6.89 -1.07 -20.54
CA ARG A 495 7.17 0.10 -19.71
C ARG A 495 5.93 0.96 -19.44
N SER A 496 5.09 1.20 -20.44
CA SER A 496 3.84 1.96 -20.29
C SER A 496 2.82 1.22 -19.40
N LEU A 497 2.67 -0.09 -19.54
CA LEU A 497 1.80 -0.90 -18.69
C LEU A 497 2.33 -0.98 -17.25
N ALA A 498 3.65 -1.16 -17.08
CA ALA A 498 4.30 -1.13 -15.77
C ALA A 498 4.21 0.25 -15.08
N ALA A 499 4.00 1.33 -15.83
CA ALA A 499 3.76 2.65 -15.26
C ALA A 499 2.40 2.72 -14.53
N ILE A 500 1.39 1.95 -14.94
CA ILE A 500 0.13 1.77 -14.21
C ILE A 500 0.42 1.15 -12.84
N PHE A 501 1.18 0.06 -12.78
CA PHE A 501 1.60 -0.57 -11.53
C PHE A 501 2.43 0.39 -10.65
N SER A 502 3.20 1.29 -11.26
CA SER A 502 3.93 2.35 -10.55
C SER A 502 3.02 3.45 -9.98
N ALA A 503 1.84 3.65 -10.56
CA ALA A 503 0.83 4.65 -10.17
C ALA A 503 -0.13 4.13 -9.10
N LEU A 504 -0.56 2.86 -9.19
CA LEU A 504 -1.53 2.22 -8.27
C LEU A 504 -1.24 2.47 -6.77
N PRO A 505 -0.01 2.31 -6.26
CA PRO A 505 0.30 2.65 -4.87
C PRO A 505 0.59 4.15 -4.73
N LEU A 506 -0.37 5.02 -5.06
CA LEU A 506 -0.26 6.48 -4.96
C LEU A 506 1.06 7.04 -5.53
N PHE A 507 1.41 6.61 -6.74
CA PHE A 507 2.64 7.01 -7.47
C PHE A 507 3.98 6.65 -6.80
N VAL A 508 4.02 5.84 -5.73
CA VAL A 508 5.27 5.46 -5.03
C VAL A 508 6.31 4.86 -5.99
N GLY A 509 5.89 4.12 -7.03
CA GLY A 509 6.81 3.57 -8.03
C GLY A 509 7.48 4.61 -8.94
N PHE A 510 6.91 5.81 -9.06
CA PHE A 510 7.55 6.97 -9.71
C PHE A 510 8.51 7.68 -8.75
N PHE A 511 8.08 7.91 -7.50
CA PHE A 511 8.93 8.53 -6.45
C PHE A 511 10.23 7.75 -6.20
N TRP A 512 10.26 6.43 -6.46
CA TRP A 512 11.46 5.59 -6.36
C TRP A 512 12.68 6.09 -7.16
N ALA A 513 12.47 6.80 -8.27
CA ALA A 513 13.56 7.45 -9.03
C ALA A 513 14.22 8.62 -8.26
N GLY A 514 13.59 9.07 -7.16
CA GLY A 514 14.07 10.12 -6.28
C GLY A 514 15.16 9.68 -5.31
N TRP A 515 15.18 8.40 -4.90
CA TRP A 515 16.14 7.85 -3.91
C TRP A 515 16.95 6.64 -4.37
N SER A 516 16.52 5.87 -5.37
CA SER A 516 17.31 4.75 -5.90
C SER A 516 18.68 5.19 -6.42
N ALA A 517 19.72 4.38 -6.15
CA ALA A 517 21.09 4.60 -6.61
C ALA A 517 21.14 4.83 -8.14
N ASP A 518 20.40 4.00 -8.89
CA ASP A 518 20.33 4.08 -10.35
C ASP A 518 19.44 5.21 -10.90
N ARG A 519 18.71 5.94 -10.04
CA ARG A 519 17.63 6.87 -10.39
C ARG A 519 16.59 6.24 -11.33
N GLN A 520 16.12 5.02 -11.04
CA GLN A 520 15.09 4.34 -11.83
C GLN A 520 13.74 4.34 -11.11
N SER A 521 12.65 4.48 -11.86
CA SER A 521 11.31 4.13 -11.38
C SER A 521 11.12 2.60 -11.38
N TRP A 522 10.01 2.11 -10.83
CA TRP A 522 9.68 0.68 -10.90
C TRP A 522 9.47 0.22 -12.35
N HIS A 523 8.77 1.00 -13.19
CA HIS A 523 8.58 0.68 -14.61
C HIS A 523 9.87 0.74 -15.43
N ASP A 524 10.81 1.64 -15.10
CA ASP A 524 12.15 1.62 -15.71
C ASP A 524 12.90 0.33 -15.36
N LYS A 525 12.84 -0.12 -14.09
CA LYS A 525 13.44 -1.39 -13.66
C LYS A 525 12.79 -2.61 -14.35
N ILE A 526 11.47 -2.64 -14.51
CA ILE A 526 10.76 -3.73 -15.21
C ILE A 526 11.16 -3.80 -16.69
N ALA A 527 11.27 -2.64 -17.35
CA ALA A 527 11.59 -2.57 -18.77
C ALA A 527 13.09 -2.63 -19.10
N GLY A 528 13.98 -2.65 -18.09
CA GLY A 528 15.43 -2.62 -18.31
C GLY A 528 15.92 -1.30 -18.93
N THR A 529 15.30 -0.17 -18.59
CA THR A 529 15.60 1.15 -19.17
C THR A 529 16.14 2.14 -18.13
N ILE A 530 16.78 3.20 -18.62
CA ILE A 530 17.13 4.39 -17.85
C ILE A 530 16.73 5.65 -18.61
N ILE A 531 16.45 6.73 -17.88
CA ILE A 531 16.23 8.05 -18.48
C ILE A 531 17.46 8.91 -18.21
N VAL A 532 18.10 9.36 -19.28
CA VAL A 532 19.30 10.21 -19.26
C VAL A 532 18.97 11.64 -19.65
N LYS A 533 19.77 12.60 -19.18
CA LYS A 533 19.72 13.99 -19.65
C LYS A 533 20.66 14.15 -20.84
N VAL A 534 20.15 14.62 -21.95
CA VAL A 534 20.91 14.93 -23.16
C VAL A 534 21.33 16.41 -23.13
N PRO A 535 22.61 16.74 -23.44
CA PRO A 535 23.06 18.13 -23.50
C PRO A 535 22.28 18.96 -24.52
N LYS A 536 22.01 20.24 -24.19
CA LYS A 536 21.39 21.18 -25.13
C LYS A 536 22.31 21.40 -26.32
N GLY A 537 21.89 20.97 -27.51
CA GLY A 537 22.66 21.07 -28.77
C GLY A 537 22.79 19.73 -29.52
N MET A 538 22.57 18.59 -28.86
CA MET A 538 22.49 17.28 -29.53
C MET A 538 21.05 17.02 -30.01
N SER A 539 20.85 16.53 -31.24
CA SER A 539 19.51 16.17 -31.70
C SER A 539 18.95 15.01 -30.87
N LEU A 540 17.72 15.18 -30.40
CA LEU A 540 16.98 14.11 -29.74
C LEU A 540 16.28 13.16 -30.72
N VAL A 541 16.09 13.61 -31.97
CA VAL A 541 15.07 13.17 -32.94
C VAL A 541 15.68 12.90 -34.31
#